data_AF-A0A960BT32-F1
#
_entry.id   AF-A0A960BT32-F1
#
_cell.length_a   1.000
_cell.length_b   1.000
_cell.length_c   1.000
_cell.angle_alpha   90.00
_cell.angle_beta   90.00
_cell.angle_gamma   90.00
#
_symmetry.space_group_name_H-M   'P 1'
#
loop_
_entity.id
_entity.type
_entity.pdbx_description
1 polymer ?
#
loop_
_entity_poly.entity_id
_entity_poly.type
_entity_poly.pdbx_seq_one_letter_code
_entity_poly.pdbx_strand_id
1 'polypeptide(L)'
;MRKHITPSLIISLLALFIATSGASYAALQIPKNSVGTKQLKKNAVTSKKVKDRSLLAKDFKNGQLPQGPQGPQGPQGPAGDSAQVRAYTTPVVATSLVLSGSFTEVASLDLPAGKYVAMSRVNIDGSSVDNAVICGFGEDAAQNTTVGTGNIALSQNSTFTLDNPGTISVSCLKTGSGAVSTFQRWITAMKVNSIN
;
A
#
# COMPACT_ATOMS: atom_id res chain seq x y z
N MET A 1 -82.72 -66.14 10.24
CA MET A 1 -82.93 -65.13 9.18
C MET A 1 -81.96 -65.41 8.03
N ARG A 2 -82.41 -66.06 6.94
CA ARG A 2 -81.59 -66.26 5.73
C ARG A 2 -81.72 -64.99 4.87
N LYS A 3 -80.63 -64.25 4.67
CA LYS A 3 -80.61 -63.08 3.78
C LYS A 3 -80.66 -63.59 2.34
N HIS A 4 -81.77 -63.36 1.66
CA HIS A 4 -81.89 -63.62 0.22
C HIS A 4 -81.18 -62.50 -0.52
N ILE A 5 -79.94 -62.76 -0.94
CA ILE A 5 -79.23 -61.86 -1.86
C ILE A 5 -79.89 -62.07 -3.22
N THR A 6 -80.65 -61.08 -3.68
CA THR A 6 -81.31 -61.14 -4.98
C THR A 6 -80.29 -60.86 -6.09
N PRO A 7 -80.35 -61.58 -7.22
CA PRO A 7 -79.46 -61.34 -8.37
C PRO A 7 -79.47 -59.87 -8.82
N SER A 8 -80.61 -59.19 -8.71
CA SER A 8 -80.79 -57.78 -9.03
C SER A 8 -79.92 -56.85 -8.18
N LEU A 9 -79.73 -57.15 -6.90
CA LEU A 9 -78.88 -56.33 -6.01
C LEU A 9 -77.40 -56.49 -6.39
N ILE A 10 -76.98 -57.69 -6.78
CA ILE A 10 -75.60 -57.95 -7.22
C ILE A 10 -75.32 -57.16 -8.50
N ILE A 11 -76.22 -57.22 -9.48
CA ILE A 11 -76.07 -56.49 -10.76
C ILE A 11 -76.10 -54.98 -10.53
N SER A 12 -76.98 -54.49 -9.65
CA SER A 12 -77.04 -53.07 -9.25
C SER A 12 -75.73 -52.58 -8.64
N LEU A 13 -75.12 -53.36 -7.74
CA LEU A 13 -73.85 -52.98 -7.12
C LEU A 13 -72.70 -53.02 -8.12
N LEU A 14 -72.62 -54.04 -8.98
CA LEU A 14 -71.61 -54.13 -10.05
C LEU A 14 -71.69 -52.97 -11.03
N ALA A 15 -72.91 -52.64 -11.49
CA ALA A 15 -73.16 -51.49 -12.35
C ALA A 15 -72.75 -50.18 -11.67
N LEU A 16 -73.06 -50.03 -10.37
CA LEU A 16 -72.69 -48.84 -9.59
C LEU A 16 -71.16 -48.72 -9.40
N PHE A 17 -70.47 -49.83 -9.18
CA PHE A 17 -69.01 -49.85 -9.09
C PHE A 17 -68.33 -49.48 -10.43
N ILE A 18 -68.83 -50.00 -11.55
CA ILE A 18 -68.29 -49.69 -12.88
C ILE A 18 -68.61 -48.24 -13.28
N ALA A 19 -69.81 -47.75 -12.95
CA ALA A 19 -70.20 -46.37 -13.23
C ALA A 19 -69.36 -45.35 -12.45
N THR A 20 -68.85 -45.72 -11.26
CA THR A 20 -68.03 -44.83 -10.41
C THR A 20 -66.52 -45.02 -10.59
N SER A 21 -66.06 -46.07 -11.29
CA SER A 21 -64.62 -46.35 -11.43
C SER A 21 -63.85 -45.41 -12.36
N GLY A 22 -64.54 -44.69 -13.27
CA GLY A 22 -63.90 -43.85 -14.30
C GLY A 22 -63.15 -42.62 -13.76
N ALA A 23 -63.61 -42.02 -12.66
CA ALA A 23 -63.01 -40.81 -12.10
C ALA A 23 -61.75 -41.09 -11.24
N SER A 24 -61.62 -42.31 -10.71
CA SER A 24 -60.54 -42.66 -9.78
C SER A 24 -59.19 -42.91 -10.48
N TYR A 25 -59.20 -43.24 -11.78
CA TYR A 25 -57.97 -43.60 -12.49
C TYR A 25 -57.06 -42.39 -12.77
N ALA A 26 -57.63 -41.22 -13.05
CA ALA A 26 -56.85 -40.01 -13.34
C ALA A 26 -56.15 -39.42 -12.10
N ALA A 27 -56.69 -39.66 -10.90
CA ALA A 27 -56.11 -39.16 -9.65
C ALA A 27 -54.98 -40.06 -9.11
N LEU A 28 -54.98 -41.35 -9.46
CA LEU A 28 -54.06 -42.35 -8.89
C LEU A 28 -52.90 -42.73 -9.81
N GLN A 29 -53.01 -42.50 -11.12
CA GLN A 29 -52.02 -42.96 -12.11
C GLN A 29 -51.54 -41.81 -13.01
N ILE A 30 -50.98 -40.75 -12.41
CA ILE A 30 -50.10 -39.85 -13.17
C ILE A 30 -48.67 -40.27 -12.83
N PRO A 31 -47.95 -40.95 -13.76
CA PRO A 31 -46.54 -41.25 -13.56
C PRO A 31 -45.76 -39.97 -13.28
N LYS A 32 -44.67 -40.09 -12.52
CA LYS A 32 -43.77 -38.95 -12.29
C LYS A 32 -43.33 -38.38 -13.64
N ASN A 33 -43.36 -37.05 -13.77
CA ASN A 33 -43.01 -36.31 -14.99
C ASN A 33 -44.01 -36.39 -16.16
N SER A 34 -45.24 -36.90 -15.94
CA SER A 34 -46.27 -36.93 -16.99
C SER A 34 -47.12 -35.66 -17.11
N VAL A 35 -46.86 -34.63 -16.28
CA VAL A 35 -47.49 -33.31 -16.42
C VAL A 35 -46.57 -32.37 -17.19
N GLY A 36 -46.88 -32.16 -18.48
CA GLY A 36 -46.15 -31.25 -19.36
C GLY A 36 -46.74 -29.83 -19.38
N THR A 37 -46.04 -28.91 -20.06
CA THR A 37 -46.45 -27.50 -20.17
C THR A 37 -47.84 -27.30 -20.78
N LYS A 38 -48.21 -28.14 -21.76
CA LYS A 38 -49.53 -28.09 -22.42
C LYS A 38 -50.71 -28.39 -21.48
N GLN A 39 -50.47 -29.09 -20.37
CA GLN A 39 -51.48 -29.41 -19.37
C GLN A 39 -51.59 -28.32 -18.28
N LEU A 40 -50.63 -27.41 -18.21
CA LEU A 40 -50.62 -26.31 -17.25
C LEU A 40 -51.24 -25.06 -17.87
N LYS A 41 -52.35 -24.59 -17.29
CA LYS A 41 -52.94 -23.29 -17.65
C LYS A 41 -52.00 -22.15 -17.22
N LYS A 42 -52.09 -21.01 -17.91
CA LYS A 42 -51.33 -19.79 -17.53
C LYS A 42 -51.63 -19.43 -16.06
N ASN A 43 -50.60 -19.10 -15.29
CA ASN A 43 -50.67 -18.81 -13.85
C ASN A 43 -51.16 -19.98 -12.96
N ALA A 44 -51.13 -21.23 -13.45
CA ALA A 44 -51.52 -22.38 -12.64
C ALA A 44 -50.57 -22.65 -11.47
N VAL A 45 -49.27 -22.35 -11.63
CA VAL A 45 -48.25 -22.47 -10.58
C VAL A 45 -48.00 -21.08 -10.00
N THR A 46 -48.47 -20.87 -8.77
CA THR A 46 -48.29 -19.63 -8.01
C THR A 46 -47.34 -19.89 -6.84
N SER A 47 -46.81 -18.83 -6.21
CA SER A 47 -45.83 -18.96 -5.12
C SER A 47 -46.33 -19.85 -3.97
N LYS A 48 -47.63 -19.81 -3.65
CA LYS A 48 -48.25 -20.67 -2.62
C LYS A 48 -48.18 -22.17 -2.93
N LYS A 49 -47.99 -22.54 -4.20
CA LYS A 49 -47.88 -23.94 -4.66
C LYS A 49 -46.42 -24.40 -4.79
N VAL A 50 -45.46 -23.50 -4.59
CA VAL A 50 -44.04 -23.82 -4.60
C VAL A 50 -43.59 -23.93 -3.15
N LYS A 51 -42.88 -25.01 -2.82
CA LYS A 51 -42.34 -25.20 -1.48
C LYS A 51 -41.20 -24.22 -1.22
N ASP A 52 -41.17 -23.62 -0.05
CA ASP A 52 -40.09 -22.70 0.32
C ASP A 52 -38.72 -23.37 0.21
N ARG A 53 -37.76 -22.65 -0.36
CA ARG A 53 -36.37 -23.11 -0.59
C ARG A 53 -36.23 -24.35 -1.48
N SER A 54 -37.26 -24.71 -2.27
CA SER A 54 -37.16 -25.84 -3.20
C SER A 54 -36.53 -25.50 -4.55
N LEU A 55 -36.39 -24.21 -4.88
CA LEU A 55 -35.81 -23.74 -6.13
C LEU A 55 -34.30 -23.53 -5.98
N LEU A 56 -33.55 -24.01 -6.96
CA LEU A 56 -32.11 -23.83 -7.09
C LEU A 56 -31.80 -22.66 -8.02
N ALA A 57 -30.57 -22.16 -7.98
CA ALA A 57 -30.17 -21.04 -8.84
C ALA A 57 -30.37 -21.32 -10.34
N LYS A 58 -30.19 -22.59 -10.76
CA LYS A 58 -30.41 -23.05 -12.14
C LYS A 58 -31.88 -22.99 -12.60
N ASP A 59 -32.83 -22.89 -11.68
CA ASP A 59 -34.25 -22.82 -12.01
C ASP A 59 -34.69 -21.40 -12.39
N PHE A 60 -33.79 -20.41 -12.17
CA PHE A 60 -33.98 -19.02 -12.53
C PHE A 60 -33.21 -18.68 -13.80
N LYS A 61 -33.76 -17.77 -14.62
CA LYS A 61 -33.04 -17.21 -15.76
C LYS A 61 -31.86 -16.37 -15.26
N ASN A 62 -30.80 -16.30 -16.08
CA ASN A 62 -29.66 -15.42 -15.80
C ASN A 62 -30.12 -13.99 -15.51
N GLY A 63 -29.63 -13.42 -14.41
CA GLY A 63 -29.97 -12.06 -13.96
C GLY A 63 -31.26 -11.93 -13.13
N GLN A 64 -32.01 -13.01 -12.88
CA GLN A 64 -33.18 -12.95 -11.99
C GLN A 64 -32.84 -12.97 -10.50
N LEU A 65 -31.68 -13.52 -10.14
CA LEU A 65 -31.21 -13.52 -8.75
C LEU A 65 -30.42 -12.23 -8.48
N PRO A 66 -30.78 -11.46 -7.44
CA PRO A 66 -30.01 -10.28 -7.07
C PRO A 66 -28.61 -10.69 -6.63
N GLN A 67 -27.60 -9.93 -7.07
CA GLN A 67 -26.24 -10.08 -6.55
C GLN A 67 -26.24 -9.75 -5.06
N GLY A 68 -25.52 -10.56 -4.27
CA GLY A 68 -25.30 -10.24 -2.86
C GLY A 68 -24.55 -8.91 -2.69
N PRO A 69 -24.66 -8.25 -1.54
CA PRO A 69 -23.91 -7.03 -1.28
C PRO A 69 -22.41 -7.28 -1.39
N GLN A 70 -21.65 -6.27 -1.80
CA GLN A 70 -20.20 -6.30 -1.74
C GLN A 70 -19.76 -6.57 -0.29
N GLY A 71 -18.77 -7.45 -0.12
CA GLY A 71 -18.19 -7.70 1.21
C GLY A 71 -17.57 -6.43 1.80
N PRO A 72 -17.39 -6.37 3.14
CA PRO A 72 -16.72 -5.23 3.77
C PRO A 72 -15.29 -5.06 3.23
N GLN A 73 -14.79 -3.83 3.26
CA GLN A 73 -13.38 -3.57 3.00
C GLN A 73 -12.51 -4.36 4.00
N GLY A 74 -11.42 -4.95 3.51
CA GLY A 74 -10.45 -5.62 4.38
C GLY A 74 -9.82 -4.66 5.40
N PRO A 75 -9.20 -5.18 6.48
CA PRO A 75 -8.51 -4.34 7.45
C PRO A 75 -7.37 -3.58 6.79
N GLN A 76 -7.08 -2.38 7.31
CA GLN A 76 -5.88 -1.63 6.93
C GLN A 76 -4.64 -2.48 7.24
N GLY A 77 -3.64 -2.46 6.34
CA GLY A 77 -2.37 -3.11 6.56
C GLY A 77 -1.61 -2.53 7.78
N PRO A 78 -0.60 -3.25 8.31
CA PRO A 78 0.21 -2.73 9.40
C PRO A 78 0.89 -1.42 8.98
N ALA A 79 1.05 -0.50 9.94
CA ALA A 79 1.86 0.69 9.72
C ALA A 79 3.31 0.27 9.38
N GLY A 80 3.94 0.96 8.43
CA GLY A 80 5.35 0.75 8.14
C GLY A 80 6.23 1.10 9.35
N ASP A 81 7.39 0.45 9.47
CA ASP A 81 8.33 0.73 10.54
C ASP A 81 8.69 2.23 10.57
N SER A 82 8.67 2.82 11.76
CA SER A 82 9.15 4.19 11.94
C SER A 82 10.65 4.20 11.66
N ALA A 83 11.05 4.67 10.47
CA ALA A 83 12.46 4.92 10.19
C ALA A 83 12.95 6.01 11.16
N GLN A 84 13.62 5.62 12.24
CA GLN A 84 14.34 6.56 13.10
C GLN A 84 15.50 7.12 12.28
N VAL A 85 15.29 8.23 11.58
CA VAL A 85 16.35 8.99 10.93
C VAL A 85 17.26 9.53 12.03
N ARG A 86 18.45 8.92 12.19
CA ARG A 86 19.48 9.44 13.09
C ARG A 86 20.28 10.50 12.34
N ALA A 87 20.09 11.76 12.73
CA ALA A 87 20.91 12.88 12.31
C ALA A 87 22.01 13.13 13.33
N TYR A 88 23.24 13.25 12.85
CA TYR A 88 24.43 13.64 13.62
C TYR A 88 24.81 15.04 13.15
N THR A 89 25.04 15.97 14.08
CA THR A 89 25.45 17.35 13.72
C THR A 89 26.56 17.84 14.63
N THR A 90 27.51 18.56 14.06
CA THR A 90 28.55 19.23 14.83
C THR A 90 27.99 20.49 15.48
N PRO A 91 28.41 20.86 16.71
CA PRO A 91 28.14 22.20 17.24
C PRO A 91 28.62 23.26 16.24
N VAL A 92 27.83 24.33 16.03
CA VAL A 92 28.21 25.41 15.12
C VAL A 92 29.46 26.10 15.70
N VAL A 93 30.59 25.99 15.01
CA VAL A 93 31.83 26.64 15.43
C VAL A 93 31.78 28.10 15.02
N ALA A 94 31.41 28.98 15.96
CA ALA A 94 31.28 30.42 15.73
C ALA A 94 32.62 31.16 15.64
N THR A 95 33.71 30.57 16.16
CA THR A 95 35.05 31.17 16.13
C THR A 95 35.57 31.25 14.71
N SER A 96 36.11 32.42 14.35
CA SER A 96 36.73 32.64 13.05
C SER A 96 38.07 31.89 12.93
N LEU A 97 38.26 31.16 11.84
CA LEU A 97 39.49 30.44 11.49
C LEU A 97 40.04 31.00 10.19
N VAL A 98 41.24 31.56 10.22
CA VAL A 98 41.91 32.11 9.04
C VAL A 98 42.44 30.98 8.16
N LEU A 99 42.12 31.03 6.87
CA LEU A 99 42.60 30.06 5.87
C LEU A 99 44.02 30.40 5.43
N SER A 100 44.79 29.33 5.18
CA SER A 100 46.15 29.41 4.66
C SER A 100 46.23 28.93 3.21
N GLY A 101 47.44 28.90 2.65
CA GLY A 101 47.72 28.31 1.33
C GLY A 101 47.67 26.78 1.28
N SER A 102 47.31 26.13 2.39
CA SER A 102 47.23 24.67 2.51
C SER A 102 45.86 24.26 3.07
N PHE A 103 45.40 23.05 2.71
CA PHE A 103 44.14 22.52 3.22
C PHE A 103 44.18 22.48 4.75
N THR A 104 43.26 23.21 5.34
CA THR A 104 43.08 23.31 6.79
C THR A 104 41.70 22.76 7.11
N GLU A 105 41.62 21.85 8.08
CA GLU A 105 40.35 21.32 8.55
C GLU A 105 39.53 22.44 9.22
N VAL A 106 38.33 22.69 8.69
CA VAL A 106 37.45 23.73 9.20
C VAL A 106 36.28 23.16 10.01
N ALA A 107 35.90 21.90 9.79
CA ALA A 107 34.93 21.20 10.63
C ALA A 107 35.12 19.70 10.48
N SER A 108 34.85 18.95 11.55
CA SER A 108 34.88 17.48 11.56
C SER A 108 33.73 16.90 12.38
N LEU A 109 33.24 15.73 11.97
CA LEU A 109 32.14 15.01 12.60
C LEU A 109 32.48 13.52 12.70
N ASP A 110 32.49 13.00 13.92
CA ASP A 110 32.68 11.58 14.20
C ASP A 110 31.37 10.82 14.00
N LEU A 111 31.43 9.75 13.20
CA LEU A 111 30.30 8.93 12.85
C LEU A 111 30.59 7.45 13.13
N PRO A 112 29.62 6.70 13.65
CA PRO A 112 29.69 5.24 13.66
C PRO A 112 29.76 4.65 12.24
N ALA A 113 30.08 3.37 12.13
CA ALA A 113 29.98 2.65 10.87
C ALA A 113 28.56 2.72 10.29
N GLY A 114 28.47 2.90 8.97
CA GLY A 114 27.21 3.01 8.25
C GLY A 114 27.30 3.82 6.96
N LYS A 115 26.13 4.01 6.36
CA LYS A 115 25.94 4.82 5.15
C LYS A 115 25.27 6.13 5.52
N TYR A 116 25.76 7.23 4.98
CA TYR A 116 25.32 8.57 5.36
C TYR A 116 25.13 9.45 4.13
N VAL A 117 24.06 10.25 4.14
CA VAL A 117 23.95 11.44 3.31
C VAL A 117 24.31 12.61 4.20
N ALA A 118 25.41 13.29 3.89
CA ALA A 118 25.90 14.38 4.70
C ALA A 118 25.96 15.68 3.91
N MET A 119 25.82 16.77 4.66
CA MET A 119 25.85 18.13 4.17
C MET A 119 26.73 18.95 5.11
N SER A 120 27.45 19.91 4.54
CA SER A 120 28.26 20.86 5.29
C SER A 120 27.91 22.28 4.91
N ARG A 121 28.14 23.20 5.86
CA ARG A 121 28.11 24.64 5.59
C ARG A 121 29.33 25.30 6.20
N VAL A 122 29.93 26.20 5.44
CA VAL A 122 31.07 27.02 5.83
C VAL A 122 30.79 28.45 5.40
N ASN A 123 30.65 29.38 6.35
CA ASN A 123 30.61 30.80 6.00
C ASN A 123 32.05 31.31 5.87
N ILE A 124 32.34 32.00 4.78
CA ILE A 124 33.67 32.49 4.41
C ILE A 124 33.62 34.01 4.35
N ASP A 125 34.55 34.69 5.00
CA ASP A 125 34.68 36.15 4.99
C ASP A 125 36.00 36.55 4.33
N GLY A 126 35.94 37.41 3.31
CA GLY A 126 37.09 37.91 2.56
C GLY A 126 37.35 39.40 2.82
N SER A 127 38.63 39.78 2.86
CA SER A 127 39.04 41.04 3.47
C SER A 127 39.20 42.25 2.54
N SER A 128 39.55 42.08 1.26
CA SER A 128 39.92 43.25 0.41
C SER A 128 40.21 42.96 -1.07
N VAL A 129 40.67 41.76 -1.40
CA VAL A 129 40.97 41.35 -2.78
C VAL A 129 40.30 40.02 -3.04
N ASP A 130 40.02 39.74 -4.31
CA ASP A 130 39.50 38.45 -4.73
C ASP A 130 40.52 37.34 -4.42
N ASN A 131 40.12 36.38 -3.59
CA ASN A 131 40.87 35.16 -3.31
C ASN A 131 40.05 33.97 -3.81
N ALA A 132 40.70 33.02 -4.46
CA ALA A 132 40.05 31.74 -4.72
C ALA A 132 40.11 30.89 -3.45
N VAL A 133 38.99 30.27 -3.10
CA VAL A 133 38.81 29.40 -1.94
C VAL A 133 38.35 28.05 -2.44
N ILE A 134 39.09 27.03 -2.05
CA ILE A 134 38.78 25.64 -2.40
C ILE A 134 38.44 24.92 -1.10
N CYS A 135 37.23 24.40 -1.01
CA CYS A 135 36.84 23.52 0.09
C CYS A 135 36.51 22.14 -0.44
N GLY A 136 36.97 21.11 0.24
CA GLY A 136 36.62 19.71 0.00
C GLY A 136 35.80 19.15 1.15
N PHE A 137 34.77 18.36 0.82
CA PHE A 137 33.99 17.60 1.79
C PHE A 137 34.03 16.11 1.41
N GLY A 138 34.89 15.34 2.06
CA GLY A 138 35.25 14.00 1.59
C GLY A 138 36.10 14.02 0.32
N GLU A 139 36.13 12.90 -0.41
CA GLU A 139 37.00 12.72 -1.58
C GLU A 139 36.45 13.38 -2.86
N ASP A 140 35.12 13.48 -2.99
CA ASP A 140 34.48 13.84 -4.27
C ASP A 140 33.75 15.19 -4.32
N ALA A 141 33.53 15.85 -3.18
CA ALA A 141 32.76 17.10 -3.13
C ALA A 141 33.67 18.32 -2.94
N ALA A 142 34.52 18.61 -3.94
CA ALA A 142 35.30 19.84 -3.98
C ALA A 142 34.48 20.99 -4.60
N GLN A 143 34.49 22.16 -3.96
CA GLN A 143 33.97 23.40 -4.52
C GLN A 143 35.09 24.44 -4.58
N ASN A 144 35.14 25.14 -5.71
CA ASN A 144 36.05 26.26 -5.93
C ASN A 144 35.21 27.53 -6.15
N THR A 145 35.49 28.57 -5.39
CA THR A 145 34.78 29.85 -5.47
C THR A 145 35.74 31.01 -5.29
N THR A 146 35.35 32.19 -5.73
CA THR A 146 36.10 33.42 -5.51
C THR A 146 35.40 34.26 -4.44
N VAL A 147 36.16 34.75 -3.48
CA VAL A 147 35.67 35.61 -2.40
C VAL A 147 36.44 36.92 -2.41
N GLY A 148 35.72 38.01 -2.69
CA GLY A 148 36.21 39.38 -2.54
C GLY A 148 35.90 39.93 -1.15
N THR A 149 35.55 41.20 -1.04
CA THR A 149 35.16 41.80 0.24
C THR A 149 33.77 41.32 0.67
N GLY A 150 33.67 40.79 1.89
CA GLY A 150 32.41 40.41 2.52
C GLY A 150 32.23 38.90 2.67
N ASN A 151 31.00 38.50 3.01
CA ASN A 151 30.68 37.14 3.39
C ASN A 151 29.96 36.35 2.28
N ILE A 152 30.39 35.11 2.09
CA ILE A 152 29.65 34.10 1.33
C ILE A 152 29.40 32.86 2.19
N ALA A 153 28.40 32.06 1.84
CA ALA A 153 28.14 30.76 2.44
C ALA A 153 28.38 29.65 1.42
N LEU A 154 29.34 28.78 1.72
CA LEU A 154 29.60 27.58 0.93
C LEU A 154 28.83 26.40 1.54
N SER A 155 28.08 25.68 0.71
CA SER A 155 27.34 24.48 1.13
C SER A 155 27.71 23.31 0.23
N GLN A 156 28.12 22.21 0.84
CA GLN A 156 28.51 20.99 0.12
C GLN A 156 27.64 19.84 0.60
N ASN A 157 27.45 18.85 -0.27
CA ASN A 157 26.82 17.59 0.11
C ASN A 157 27.62 16.45 -0.49
N SER A 158 27.62 15.32 0.20
CA SER A 158 28.25 14.10 -0.26
C SER A 158 27.67 12.90 0.46
N THR A 159 27.87 11.72 -0.11
CA THR A 159 27.49 10.44 0.48
C THR A 159 28.73 9.74 1.02
N PHE A 160 28.64 9.20 2.23
CA PHE A 160 29.75 8.52 2.89
C PHE A 160 29.35 7.08 3.21
N THR A 161 30.23 6.13 2.91
CA THR A 161 30.14 4.75 3.40
C THR A 161 31.33 4.51 4.32
N LEU A 162 31.05 4.27 5.59
CA LEU A 162 32.05 4.01 6.61
C LEU A 162 31.93 2.54 7.05
N ASP A 163 32.92 1.72 6.69
CA ASP A 163 32.99 0.31 7.10
C ASP A 163 33.29 0.17 8.61
N ASN A 164 34.00 1.15 9.17
CA ASN A 164 34.33 1.27 10.59
C ASN A 164 33.97 2.68 11.07
N PRO A 165 33.80 2.92 12.39
CA PRO A 165 33.65 4.27 12.91
C PRO A 165 34.79 5.17 12.43
N GLY A 166 34.46 6.39 12.02
CA GLY A 166 35.42 7.32 11.43
C GLY A 166 34.90 8.75 11.39
N THR A 167 35.77 9.66 10.99
CA THR A 167 35.51 11.10 10.98
C THR A 167 35.34 11.57 9.54
N ILE A 168 34.29 12.33 9.29
CA ILE A 168 34.15 13.10 8.05
C ILE A 168 34.53 14.55 8.33
N SER A 169 35.22 15.20 7.42
CA SER A 169 35.66 16.58 7.62
C SER A 169 35.51 17.43 6.37
N VAL A 170 35.41 18.75 6.61
CA VAL A 170 35.53 19.77 5.58
C VAL A 170 36.88 20.41 5.73
N SER A 171 37.64 20.45 4.65
CA SER A 171 38.94 21.12 4.60
C SER A 171 38.92 22.21 3.55
N CYS A 172 39.40 23.40 3.90
CA CYS A 172 39.46 24.54 2.99
C CYS A 172 40.88 25.09 2.88
N LEU A 173 41.22 25.63 1.71
CA LEU A 173 42.39 26.45 1.49
C LEU A 173 42.01 27.74 0.76
N LYS A 174 42.89 28.74 0.83
CA LYS A 174 42.81 29.91 -0.04
C LYS A 174 44.02 30.00 -0.95
N THR A 175 43.85 30.62 -2.11
CA THR A 175 44.93 31.10 -2.95
C THR A 175 44.73 32.59 -3.22
N GLY A 176 45.80 33.37 -3.10
CA GLY A 176 45.76 34.83 -3.16
C GLY A 176 46.36 35.49 -1.93
N SER A 177 46.53 36.82 -2.01
CA SER A 177 47.23 37.62 -1.00
C SER A 177 46.32 38.21 0.09
N GLY A 178 44.99 38.15 -0.08
CA GLY A 178 44.06 38.67 0.91
C GLY A 178 43.86 37.71 2.08
N ALA A 179 43.40 38.26 3.21
CA ALA A 179 42.99 37.45 4.34
C ALA A 179 41.60 36.88 4.05
N VAL A 180 41.46 35.57 4.28
CA VAL A 180 40.18 34.86 4.20
C VAL A 180 40.00 34.10 5.49
N SER A 181 38.82 34.19 6.09
CA SER A 181 38.50 33.46 7.31
C SER A 181 37.19 32.71 7.17
N THR A 182 37.01 31.68 7.99
CA THR A 182 35.81 30.85 8.01
C THR A 182 35.18 30.89 9.39
N PHE A 183 33.85 30.97 9.45
CA PHE A 183 33.11 31.05 10.70
C PHE A 183 31.76 30.34 10.55
N GLN A 184 31.06 30.11 11.65
CA GLN A 184 29.76 29.42 11.69
C GLN A 184 29.77 28.16 10.80
N ARG A 185 30.64 27.23 11.14
CA ARG A 185 30.89 26.01 10.35
C ARG A 185 30.19 24.83 11.00
N TRP A 186 29.52 24.00 10.19
CA TRP A 186 28.93 22.77 10.70
C TRP A 186 28.79 21.68 9.62
N ILE A 187 28.68 20.45 10.09
CA ILE A 187 28.38 19.26 9.29
C ILE A 187 27.14 18.60 9.88
N THR A 188 26.24 18.15 9.02
CA THR A 188 25.09 17.33 9.39
C THR A 188 25.08 16.07 8.54
N ALA A 189 25.03 14.91 9.18
CA ALA A 189 24.99 13.61 8.53
C ALA A 189 23.75 12.83 8.94
N MET A 190 23.00 12.33 7.97
CA MET A 190 21.82 11.50 8.18
C MET A 190 22.15 10.06 7.82
N LYS A 191 21.99 9.13 8.77
CA LYS A 191 22.20 7.71 8.51
C LYS A 191 21.10 7.17 7.60
N VAL A 192 21.49 6.48 6.54
CA VAL A 192 20.60 5.84 5.56
C VAL A 192 20.87 4.35 5.49
N ASN A 193 19.87 3.57 5.06
CA ASN A 193 19.99 2.11 4.95
C ASN A 193 20.82 1.69 3.72
N SER A 194 20.70 2.43 2.62
CA SER A 194 21.48 2.21 1.39
C SER A 194 21.79 3.53 0.68
N ILE A 195 22.85 3.50 -0.12
CA ILE A 195 23.22 4.51 -1.11
C ILE A 195 23.29 3.71 -2.42
N ASN A 196 22.47 4.07 -3.40
CA ASN A 196 22.42 3.41 -4.70
C ASN A 196 23.23 4.18 -5.73
#